data_AF-A0A9E6WN40-F1
#
_entry.id   AF-A0A9E6WN40-F1
#
_cell.length_a   1.000
_cell.length_b   1.000
_cell.length_c   1.000
_cell.angle_alpha   90.00
_cell.angle_beta   90.00
_cell.angle_gamma   90.00
#
_symmetry.space_group_name_H-M   'P 1'
#
loop_
_entity.id
_entity.type
_entity.pdbx_description
1 polymer ?
#
loop_
_entity_poly.entity_id
_entity_poly.type
_entity_poly.pdbx_seq_one_letter_code
_entity_poly.pdbx_strand_id
1 'polypeptide(L)'
;MKKFSLHPLTWWIWSLAIAISVARVNSPIFAIAAVGVMGIIIITQREDAPWGKSFTWTLKVAAWILFFRSAIGVLIGVPIPGTTIFSLPIMPLPHWMPGIRIGGAVTLERLSSALSEGVIICAIIVVFGAAASLTSPHRLLRVLPIYIYEFGVAVVIATSVLPQLVTSVGRIRQAQRLRGQKAKGFSSYKRVAIPLLEESLARSLELAAAMDSRGYAFSRKRSRYRPILWTSRDTAIVLSGVLVIALT
;
A
#
# COMPACT_ATOMS: atom_id res chain seq x y z
N MET A 1 8.44 -22.23 -14.83
CA MET A 1 6.99 -21.94 -14.89
C MET A 1 6.77 -20.62 -15.62
N LYS A 2 5.92 -20.59 -16.65
CA LYS A 2 5.71 -19.41 -17.50
C LYS A 2 4.89 -18.37 -16.70
N LYS A 3 5.52 -17.28 -16.24
CA LYS A 3 4.84 -16.20 -15.50
C LYS A 3 3.79 -15.56 -16.41
N PHE A 4 2.55 -15.44 -15.94
CA PHE A 4 1.47 -14.90 -16.75
C PHE A 4 1.60 -13.37 -16.82
N SER A 5 1.68 -12.83 -18.04
CA SER A 5 1.61 -11.39 -18.26
C SER A 5 0.17 -10.90 -18.14
N LEU A 6 -0.30 -10.73 -16.90
CA LEU A 6 -1.63 -10.20 -16.62
C LEU A 6 -1.64 -8.68 -16.69
N HIS A 7 -2.83 -8.16 -16.93
CA HIS A 7 -3.09 -6.73 -16.87
C HIS A 7 -2.93 -6.24 -15.41
N PRO A 8 -2.25 -5.10 -15.15
CA PRO A 8 -1.98 -4.60 -13.80
C PRO A 8 -3.21 -4.42 -12.92
N LEU A 9 -4.33 -3.99 -13.52
CA LEU A 9 -5.59 -3.79 -12.80
C LEU A 9 -6.26 -5.10 -12.36
N THR A 10 -5.93 -6.24 -12.98
CA THR A 10 -6.54 -7.54 -12.68
C THR A 10 -6.36 -7.90 -11.21
N TRP A 11 -5.13 -7.79 -10.69
CA TRP A 11 -4.84 -8.10 -9.29
C TRP A 11 -5.48 -7.12 -8.32
N TRP A 12 -5.62 -5.85 -8.71
CA TRP A 12 -6.27 -4.84 -7.87
C TRP A 12 -7.78 -5.05 -7.79
N ILE A 13 -8.44 -5.27 -8.92
CA ILE A 13 -9.88 -5.55 -8.97
C ILE A 13 -10.18 -6.85 -8.20
N TRP A 14 -9.39 -7.89 -8.43
CA TRP A 14 -9.57 -9.17 -7.76
C TRP A 14 -9.32 -9.07 -6.24
N SER A 15 -8.27 -8.38 -5.81
CA SER A 15 -7.98 -8.19 -4.39
C SER A 15 -9.05 -7.32 -3.70
N LEU A 16 -9.57 -6.30 -4.40
CA LEU A 16 -10.70 -5.52 -3.91
C LEU A 16 -11.95 -6.39 -3.74
N ALA A 17 -12.22 -7.28 -4.71
CA ALA A 17 -13.32 -8.22 -4.63
C ALA A 17 -13.20 -9.14 -3.40
N ILE A 18 -12.04 -9.75 -3.19
CA ILE A 18 -11.77 -10.59 -2.02
C ILE A 18 -11.88 -9.79 -0.72
N ALA A 19 -11.36 -8.56 -0.67
CA ALA A 19 -11.47 -7.70 0.51
C ALA A 19 -12.93 -7.38 0.86
N ILE A 20 -13.77 -7.11 -0.15
CA ILE A 20 -15.22 -6.89 0.03
C ILE A 20 -15.89 -8.16 0.55
N SER A 21 -15.59 -9.33 -0.01
CA SER A 21 -16.10 -10.62 0.48
C SER A 21 -15.70 -10.86 1.94
N VAL A 22 -14.44 -10.63 2.31
CA VAL A 22 -13.98 -10.79 3.69
C VAL A 22 -14.75 -9.88 4.65
N ALA A 23 -15.02 -8.64 4.24
CA ALA A 23 -15.81 -7.70 5.03
C ALA A 23 -17.30 -8.12 5.14
N ARG A 24 -17.88 -8.72 4.10
CA ARG A 24 -19.28 -9.18 4.11
C ARG A 24 -19.52 -10.41 4.95
N VAL A 25 -18.69 -11.44 4.80
CA VAL A 25 -18.86 -12.70 5.54
C VAL A 25 -18.63 -12.49 7.04
N ASN A 26 -17.75 -11.53 7.41
CA ASN A 26 -17.39 -11.22 8.79
C ASN A 26 -16.99 -12.48 9.61
N SER A 27 -16.33 -13.45 8.95
CA SER A 27 -15.88 -14.71 9.54
C SER A 27 -14.35 -14.81 9.53
N PRO A 28 -13.71 -15.12 10.67
CA PRO A 28 -12.25 -15.25 10.74
C PRO A 28 -11.73 -16.43 9.91
N ILE A 29 -12.51 -17.51 9.78
CA ILE A 29 -12.11 -18.69 9.00
C ILE A 29 -11.99 -18.32 7.51
N PHE A 30 -12.99 -17.61 6.98
CA PHE A 30 -12.97 -17.12 5.61
C PHE A 30 -11.81 -16.13 5.38
N ALA A 31 -11.55 -15.25 6.34
CA ALA A 31 -10.44 -14.31 6.29
C ALA A 31 -9.07 -15.01 6.22
N ILE A 32 -8.85 -16.04 7.04
CA ILE A 32 -7.61 -16.84 7.01
C ILE A 32 -7.48 -17.60 5.69
N ALA A 33 -8.56 -18.20 5.19
CA ALA A 33 -8.57 -18.89 3.91
C ALA A 33 -8.19 -17.94 2.75
N ALA A 34 -8.77 -16.73 2.73
CA ALA A 34 -8.43 -15.70 1.74
C ALA A 34 -6.94 -15.32 1.78
N VAL A 35 -6.37 -15.14 2.98
CA VAL A 35 -4.92 -14.89 3.15
C VAL A 35 -4.08 -16.06 2.64
N GLY A 36 -4.49 -17.30 2.91
CA GLY A 36 -3.82 -18.50 2.41
C GLY A 36 -3.80 -18.56 0.88
N VAL A 37 -4.94 -18.31 0.24
CA VAL A 37 -5.05 -18.27 -1.23
C VAL A 37 -4.16 -17.16 -1.81
N MET A 38 -4.16 -15.95 -1.22
CA MET A 38 -3.25 -14.88 -1.64
C MET A 38 -1.78 -15.29 -1.50
N GLY A 39 -1.41 -15.95 -0.40
CA GLY A 39 -0.07 -16.44 -0.15
C GLY A 39 0.40 -17.41 -1.24
N ILE A 40 -0.44 -18.37 -1.62
CA ILE A 40 -0.15 -19.33 -2.69
C ILE A 40 0.02 -18.61 -4.04
N ILE A 41 -0.87 -17.67 -4.37
CA ILE A 41 -0.78 -16.89 -5.61
C ILE A 41 0.52 -16.09 -5.66
N ILE A 42 0.94 -15.47 -4.56
CA ILE A 42 2.19 -14.69 -4.54
C ILE A 42 3.39 -15.59 -4.71
N ILE A 43 3.45 -16.72 -4.01
CA ILE A 43 4.59 -17.64 -4.15
C ILE A 43 4.72 -18.14 -5.60
N THR A 44 3.59 -18.34 -6.29
CA THR A 44 3.57 -18.87 -7.66
C THR A 44 3.75 -17.81 -8.75
N GLN A 45 3.22 -16.59 -8.57
CA GLN A 45 3.14 -15.56 -9.61
C GLN A 45 4.09 -14.36 -9.42
N ARG A 46 4.74 -14.23 -8.26
CA ARG A 46 5.58 -13.06 -7.96
C ARG A 46 6.77 -12.93 -8.93
N GLU A 47 6.97 -11.71 -9.42
CA GLU A 47 8.17 -11.32 -10.17
C GLU A 47 9.36 -11.14 -9.20
N ASP A 48 10.58 -11.49 -9.63
CA ASP A 48 11.82 -11.36 -8.85
C ASP A 48 12.28 -9.91 -8.83
N ALA A 49 11.47 -9.06 -8.20
CA ALA A 49 11.62 -7.63 -8.19
C ALA A 49 11.52 -7.07 -6.76
N PRO A 50 12.04 -5.84 -6.51
CA PRO A 50 12.06 -5.26 -5.18
C PRO A 50 10.68 -5.19 -4.51
N TRP A 51 9.64 -4.86 -5.28
CA TRP A 51 8.25 -4.78 -4.80
C TRP A 51 7.70 -6.13 -4.33
N GLY A 52 8.23 -7.24 -4.83
CA GLY A 52 7.80 -8.55 -4.38
C GLY A 52 8.06 -8.80 -2.88
N LYS A 53 9.10 -8.15 -2.29
CA LYS A 53 9.39 -8.31 -0.84
C LYS A 53 8.32 -7.64 0.04
N SER A 54 7.47 -6.79 -0.54
CA SER A 54 6.41 -6.08 0.17
C SER A 54 5.43 -7.02 0.89
N PHE A 55 5.15 -8.20 0.33
CA PHE A 55 4.23 -9.16 0.97
C PHE A 55 4.74 -9.64 2.32
N THR A 56 6.03 -9.98 2.43
CA THR A 56 6.63 -10.42 3.70
C THR A 56 6.61 -9.32 4.74
N TRP A 57 6.78 -8.06 4.32
CA TRP A 57 6.64 -6.90 5.20
C TRP A 57 5.19 -6.68 5.62
N THR A 58 4.24 -6.83 4.69
CA THR A 58 2.81 -6.71 4.97
C THR A 58 2.36 -7.74 6.01
N LEU A 59 2.80 -9.00 5.87
CA LEU A 59 2.54 -10.05 6.86
C LEU A 59 3.11 -9.72 8.24
N LYS A 60 4.34 -9.20 8.31
CA LYS A 60 4.95 -8.76 9.57
C LYS A 60 4.17 -7.63 10.23
N VAL A 61 3.73 -6.64 9.43
CA VAL A 61 2.91 -5.52 9.92
C VAL A 61 1.55 -6.02 10.40
N ALA A 62 0.90 -6.91 9.65
CA ALA A 62 -0.37 -7.51 10.04
C ALA A 62 -0.24 -8.31 11.35
N ALA A 63 0.82 -9.11 11.52
CA ALA A 63 1.08 -9.82 12.78
C ALA A 63 1.29 -8.86 13.96
N TRP A 64 2.02 -7.76 13.75
CA TRP A 64 2.18 -6.71 14.76
C TRP A 64 0.86 -6.03 15.13
N ILE A 65 0.02 -5.73 14.14
CA ILE A 65 -1.31 -5.14 14.36
C ILE A 65 -2.20 -6.11 15.13
N LEU A 66 -2.21 -7.39 14.78
CA LEU A 66 -2.99 -8.40 15.48
C LEU A 66 -2.57 -8.53 16.94
N PHE A 67 -1.26 -8.55 17.20
CA PHE A 67 -0.71 -8.59 18.55
C PHE A 67 -1.16 -7.38 19.37
N PHE A 68 -0.92 -6.16 18.87
CA PHE A 68 -1.31 -4.95 19.59
C PHE A 68 -2.82 -4.83 19.76
N ARG A 69 -3.60 -5.21 18.75
CA ARG A 69 -5.06 -5.18 18.84
C ARG A 69 -5.57 -6.16 19.90
N SER A 70 -5.03 -7.36 19.96
CA SER A 70 -5.36 -8.34 21.01
C SER A 70 -4.97 -7.81 22.38
N ALA A 71 -3.75 -7.26 22.53
CA ALA A 71 -3.29 -6.68 23.79
C ALA A 71 -4.20 -5.52 24.25
N ILE A 72 -4.57 -4.62 23.35
CA ILE A 72 -5.52 -3.52 23.63
C ILE A 72 -6.91 -4.08 23.99
N GLY A 73 -7.36 -5.12 23.31
CA GLY A 73 -8.64 -5.78 23.58
C GLY A 73 -8.71 -6.45 24.96
N VAL A 74 -7.56 -6.93 25.46
CA VAL A 74 -7.39 -7.45 26.82
C VAL A 74 -7.29 -6.33 27.86
N LEU A 75 -6.62 -5.23 27.53
CA LEU A 75 -6.34 -4.12 28.45
C LEU A 75 -7.54 -3.18 28.64
N ILE A 76 -8.37 -3.02 27.60
CA ILE A 76 -9.62 -2.28 27.65
C ILE A 76 -10.75 -3.24 28.01
N GLY A 77 -11.17 -3.22 29.27
CA GLY A 77 -12.23 -4.04 29.83
C GLY A 77 -13.61 -3.57 29.40
N VAL A 78 -13.99 -3.83 28.14
CA VAL A 78 -15.40 -3.84 27.74
C VAL A 78 -15.99 -5.15 28.26
N PRO A 79 -16.88 -5.12 29.28
CA PRO A 79 -17.39 -6.33 29.89
C PRO A 79 -18.33 -7.02 28.89
N ILE A 80 -17.89 -8.15 28.34
CA ILE A 80 -18.76 -9.08 27.62
C ILE A 80 -19.12 -10.18 28.62
N PRO A 81 -20.42 -10.41 28.91
CA PRO A 81 -20.84 -11.50 29.79
C PRO A 81 -20.29 -12.84 29.30
N GLY A 82 -19.71 -13.63 30.20
CA GLY A 82 -19.10 -14.90 29.81
C GLY A 82 -18.12 -15.46 30.82
N THR A 83 -17.27 -16.37 30.36
CA THR A 83 -16.32 -17.12 31.19
C THR A 83 -15.08 -16.30 31.48
N THR A 84 -14.89 -15.92 32.75
CA THR A 84 -13.74 -15.12 33.17
C THR A 84 -12.49 -15.99 33.30
N ILE A 85 -11.46 -15.70 32.51
CA ILE A 85 -10.19 -16.44 32.56
C ILE A 85 -9.29 -15.84 33.65
N PHE A 86 -9.13 -14.51 33.65
CA PHE A 86 -8.34 -13.79 34.66
C PHE A 86 -8.85 -12.35 34.81
N SER A 87 -8.55 -11.72 35.94
CA SER A 87 -8.90 -10.32 36.19
C SER A 87 -7.65 -9.46 36.31
N LEU A 88 -7.67 -8.33 35.60
CA LEU A 88 -6.67 -7.29 35.73
C LEU A 88 -7.10 -6.28 36.81
N PRO A 89 -6.16 -5.73 37.60
CA PRO A 89 -6.48 -4.69 38.56
C PRO A 89 -7.12 -3.49 37.86
N ILE A 90 -8.25 -3.04 38.39
CA ILE A 90 -9.05 -1.97 37.80
C ILE A 90 -8.40 -0.64 38.18
N MET A 91 -8.04 0.16 37.17
CA MET A 91 -7.57 1.52 37.42
C MET A 91 -8.77 2.48 37.47
N PRO A 92 -8.94 3.28 38.54
CA PRO A 92 -9.99 4.27 38.59
C PRO A 92 -9.73 5.34 37.53
N LEU A 93 -10.67 5.46 36.58
CA LEU A 93 -10.58 6.44 35.52
C LEU A 93 -11.24 7.76 35.95
N PRO A 94 -10.73 8.91 35.47
CA PRO A 94 -11.34 10.20 35.72
C PRO A 94 -12.81 10.27 35.26
N HIS A 95 -13.62 11.10 35.93
CA HIS A 95 -15.06 11.24 35.65
C HIS A 95 -15.43 11.67 34.22
N TRP A 96 -14.49 12.20 33.44
CA TRP A 96 -14.69 12.56 32.03
C TRP A 96 -14.67 11.35 31.08
N MET A 97 -14.28 10.17 31.55
CA MET A 97 -14.28 8.92 30.77
C MET A 97 -15.23 7.86 31.37
N PRO A 98 -16.53 8.16 31.55
CA PRO A 98 -17.49 7.17 32.02
C PRO A 98 -17.71 6.09 30.94
N GLY A 99 -17.66 4.82 31.32
CA GLY A 99 -17.97 3.68 30.45
C GLY A 99 -16.77 2.94 29.84
N ILE A 100 -15.55 3.48 29.94
CA ILE A 100 -14.33 2.73 29.63
C ILE A 100 -13.77 2.23 30.97
N ARG A 101 -13.28 1.00 31.02
CA ARG A 101 -12.52 0.47 32.16
C ARG A 101 -11.16 0.00 31.65
N ILE A 102 -10.09 0.48 32.26
CA ILE A 102 -8.76 -0.08 32.04
C ILE A 102 -8.59 -1.22 33.05
N GLY A 103 -8.37 -2.43 32.55
CA GLY A 103 -8.39 -3.66 33.35
C GLY A 103 -9.80 -4.22 33.59
N GLY A 104 -9.97 -5.05 34.62
CA GLY A 104 -11.19 -5.81 34.88
C GLY A 104 -11.12 -7.26 34.43
N ALA A 105 -12.25 -7.97 34.46
CA ALA A 105 -12.31 -9.38 34.10
C ALA A 105 -12.14 -9.57 32.58
N VAL A 106 -11.14 -10.35 32.19
CA VAL A 106 -10.88 -10.76 30.81
C VAL A 106 -11.64 -12.05 30.55
N THR A 107 -12.65 -11.96 29.70
CA THR A 107 -13.49 -13.10 29.32
C THR A 107 -12.99 -13.79 28.05
N LEU A 108 -13.24 -15.09 27.93
CA LEU A 108 -12.89 -15.88 26.73
C LEU A 108 -13.61 -15.34 25.49
N GLU A 109 -14.85 -14.91 25.67
CA GLU A 109 -15.72 -14.35 24.64
C GLU A 109 -15.12 -13.03 24.13
N ARG A 110 -14.57 -12.19 25.02
CA ARG A 110 -13.89 -10.96 24.63
C ARG A 110 -12.60 -11.23 23.86
N LEU A 111 -11.79 -12.17 24.34
CA LEU A 111 -10.54 -12.53 23.69
C LEU A 111 -10.78 -13.10 22.28
N SER A 112 -11.74 -14.02 22.15
CA SER A 112 -12.09 -14.64 20.87
C SER A 112 -12.73 -13.64 19.88
N SER A 113 -13.59 -12.73 20.36
CA SER A 113 -14.11 -11.62 19.54
C SER A 113 -13.00 -10.68 19.06
N ALA A 114 -12.13 -10.22 19.97
CA ALA A 114 -11.03 -9.31 19.62
C ALA A 114 -10.05 -9.94 18.63
N LEU A 115 -9.75 -11.24 18.80
CA LEU A 115 -8.92 -11.99 17.88
C LEU A 115 -9.59 -12.13 16.51
N SER A 116 -10.88 -12.48 16.48
CA SER A 116 -11.64 -12.67 15.23
C SER A 116 -11.70 -11.37 14.42
N GLU A 117 -12.05 -10.25 15.06
CA GLU A 117 -12.06 -8.93 14.41
C GLU A 117 -10.65 -8.52 13.95
N GLY A 118 -9.63 -8.80 14.76
CA GLY A 118 -8.24 -8.51 14.41
C GLY A 118 -7.78 -9.30 13.19
N VAL A 119 -8.15 -10.58 13.09
CA VAL A 119 -7.85 -11.43 11.93
C VAL A 119 -8.50 -10.87 10.66
N ILE A 120 -9.74 -10.40 10.72
CA ILE A 120 -10.46 -9.83 9.57
C ILE A 120 -9.74 -8.56 9.06
N ILE A 121 -9.39 -7.63 9.96
CA ILE A 121 -8.66 -6.40 9.60
C ILE A 121 -7.30 -6.76 8.98
N CYS A 122 -6.58 -7.69 9.60
CA CYS A 122 -5.27 -8.14 9.12
C CYS A 122 -5.38 -8.80 7.74
N ALA A 123 -6.41 -9.61 7.51
CA ALA A 123 -6.64 -10.26 6.23
C ALA A 123 -6.85 -9.24 5.10
N ILE A 124 -7.65 -8.20 5.33
CA ILE A 124 -7.87 -7.12 4.34
C ILE A 124 -6.54 -6.43 4.01
N ILE A 125 -5.74 -6.08 5.03
CA ILE A 125 -4.42 -5.47 4.83
C ILE A 125 -3.51 -6.37 3.99
N VAL A 126 -3.48 -7.68 4.31
CA VAL A 126 -2.65 -8.66 3.60
C VAL A 126 -3.11 -8.83 2.15
N VAL A 127 -4.41 -8.85 1.89
CA VAL A 127 -4.98 -8.93 0.52
C VAL A 127 -4.54 -7.73 -0.32
N PHE A 128 -4.59 -6.51 0.21
CA PHE A 128 -4.10 -5.32 -0.50
C PHE A 128 -2.58 -5.31 -0.67
N GLY A 129 -1.80 -5.69 0.36
CA GLY A 129 -0.36 -5.78 0.25
C GLY A 129 0.09 -6.86 -0.75
N ALA A 130 -0.70 -7.90 -0.92
CA ALA A 130 -0.50 -8.90 -1.96
C ALA A 130 -0.73 -8.31 -3.37
N ALA A 131 -1.80 -7.55 -3.59
CA ALA A 131 -2.03 -6.83 -4.86
C ALA A 131 -0.84 -5.92 -5.23
N ALA A 132 -0.33 -5.17 -4.25
CA ALA A 132 0.83 -4.30 -4.41
C ALA A 132 2.13 -5.08 -4.70
N SER A 133 2.26 -6.30 -4.18
CA SER A 133 3.42 -7.16 -4.41
C SER A 133 3.40 -7.85 -5.78
N LEU A 134 2.21 -8.08 -6.34
CA LEU A 134 2.00 -8.69 -7.66
C LEU A 134 2.04 -7.67 -8.80
N THR A 135 1.90 -6.37 -8.51
CA THR A 135 1.76 -5.32 -9.52
C THR A 135 2.95 -4.37 -9.52
N SER A 136 3.62 -4.20 -10.67
CA SER A 136 4.67 -3.19 -10.80
C SER A 136 4.08 -1.76 -10.84
N PRO A 137 4.61 -0.79 -10.08
CA PRO A 137 4.11 0.59 -10.08
C PRO A 137 4.13 1.25 -11.48
N HIS A 138 5.20 1.03 -12.25
CA HIS A 138 5.34 1.59 -13.59
C HIS A 138 4.29 1.07 -14.59
N ARG A 139 3.89 -0.21 -14.48
CA ARG A 139 2.82 -0.74 -15.34
C ARG A 139 1.47 -0.14 -14.95
N LEU A 140 1.20 0.08 -13.66
CA LEU A 140 -0.04 0.69 -13.19
C LEU A 140 -0.22 2.11 -13.77
N LEU A 141 0.84 2.93 -13.73
CA LEU A 141 0.84 4.27 -14.33
C LEU A 141 0.57 4.26 -15.84
N ARG A 142 0.98 3.20 -16.55
CA ARG A 142 0.76 3.07 -17.99
C ARG A 142 -0.70 2.80 -18.37
N VAL A 143 -1.49 2.25 -17.44
CA VAL A 143 -2.91 1.95 -17.68
C VAL A 143 -3.85 3.04 -17.15
N LEU A 144 -3.33 4.19 -16.73
CA LEU A 144 -4.19 5.29 -16.34
C LEU A 144 -5.13 5.70 -17.51
N PRO A 145 -6.41 5.99 -17.22
CA PRO A 145 -7.38 6.40 -18.23
C PRO A 145 -6.94 7.68 -18.97
N ILE A 146 -7.40 7.82 -20.22
CA ILE A 146 -6.95 8.91 -21.09
C ILE A 146 -7.41 10.30 -20.60
N TYR A 147 -8.50 10.36 -19.84
CA TYR A 147 -9.04 11.59 -19.27
C TYR A 147 -8.10 12.24 -18.23
N ILE A 148 -7.18 11.46 -17.66
CA ILE A 148 -6.14 11.93 -16.74
C ILE A 148 -4.75 11.82 -17.36
N TYR A 149 -4.66 11.88 -18.70
CA TYR A 149 -3.40 11.73 -19.42
C TYR A 149 -2.35 12.76 -18.99
N GLU A 150 -2.73 14.03 -18.86
CA GLU A 150 -1.82 15.10 -18.43
C GLU A 150 -1.25 14.83 -17.04
N PHE A 151 -2.11 14.39 -16.11
CA PHE A 151 -1.70 13.94 -14.79
C PHE A 151 -0.77 12.71 -14.87
N GLY A 152 -1.10 11.73 -15.71
CA GLY A 152 -0.28 10.53 -15.93
C GLY A 152 1.11 10.87 -16.48
N VAL A 153 1.21 11.79 -17.44
CA VAL A 153 2.50 12.27 -17.98
C VAL A 153 3.30 12.97 -16.89
N ALA A 154 2.68 13.87 -16.12
CA ALA A 154 3.35 14.55 -15.01
C ALA A 154 3.92 13.56 -13.98
N VAL A 155 3.14 12.54 -13.60
CA VAL A 155 3.59 11.50 -12.66
C VAL A 155 4.70 10.64 -13.26
N VAL A 156 4.63 10.28 -14.54
CA VAL A 156 5.68 9.51 -15.23
C VAL A 156 6.98 10.30 -15.29
N ILE A 157 6.92 11.59 -15.61
CA ILE A 157 8.08 12.49 -15.61
C ILE A 157 8.65 12.62 -14.18
N ALA A 158 7.81 12.87 -13.18
CA ALA A 158 8.25 12.98 -11.80
C ALA A 158 8.95 11.69 -11.33
N THR A 159 8.38 10.52 -11.66
CA THR A 159 8.93 9.22 -11.28
C THR A 159 10.25 8.94 -12.00
N SER A 160 10.42 9.37 -13.26
CA SER A 160 11.66 9.16 -14.02
C SER A 160 12.79 10.10 -13.62
N VAL A 161 12.45 11.32 -13.17
CA VAL A 161 13.42 12.33 -12.72
C VAL A 161 13.83 12.12 -11.26
N LEU A 162 13.03 11.43 -10.45
CA LEU A 162 13.30 11.19 -9.03
C LEU A 162 14.70 10.62 -8.72
N PRO A 163 15.21 9.59 -9.43
CA PRO A 163 16.57 9.10 -9.20
C PRO A 163 17.64 10.17 -9.44
N GLN A 164 17.41 11.05 -10.42
CA GLN A 164 18.32 12.15 -10.75
C GLN A 164 18.28 13.25 -9.68
N LEU A 165 17.12 13.50 -9.05
CA LEU A 165 17.03 14.43 -7.93
C LEU A 165 17.82 13.93 -6.71
N VAL A 166 17.75 12.62 -6.43
CA VAL A 166 18.50 12.00 -5.32
C VAL A 166 20.01 12.16 -5.53
N THR A 167 20.52 11.93 -6.74
CA THR A 167 21.95 12.12 -7.05
C THR A 167 22.36 13.58 -6.98
N SER A 168 21.51 14.50 -7.45
CA SER A 168 21.74 15.95 -7.38
C SER A 168 21.83 16.44 -5.94
N VAL A 169 20.93 15.99 -5.06
CA VAL A 169 21.00 16.25 -3.60
C VAL A 169 22.32 15.75 -3.01
N GLY A 170 22.75 14.54 -3.40
CA GLY A 170 24.04 13.98 -2.97
C GLY A 170 25.23 14.85 -3.39
N ARG A 171 25.26 15.25 -4.66
CA ARG A 171 26.30 16.13 -5.24
C ARG A 171 26.34 17.49 -4.53
N ILE A 172 25.18 18.13 -4.35
CA ILE A 172 25.08 19.43 -3.67
C ILE A 172 25.59 19.30 -2.22
N ARG A 173 25.16 18.27 -1.48
CA ARG A 173 25.65 18.04 -0.11
C ARG A 173 27.16 17.84 -0.06
N GLN A 174 27.74 17.12 -1.02
CA GLN A 174 29.18 16.90 -1.10
C GLN A 174 29.93 18.21 -1.39
N ALA A 175 29.46 19.02 -2.35
CA ALA A 175 30.04 20.32 -2.66
C ALA A 175 30.01 21.27 -1.44
N GLN A 176 28.92 21.29 -0.67
CA GLN A 176 28.84 22.09 0.56
C GLN A 176 29.84 21.61 1.63
N ARG A 177 30.05 20.29 1.76
CA ARG A 177 31.05 19.73 2.68
C ARG A 177 32.48 20.14 2.29
N LEU A 178 32.80 20.11 0.99
CA LEU A 178 34.11 20.56 0.49
C LEU A 178 34.36 22.05 0.75
N ARG A 179 33.29 22.86 0.84
CA ARG A 179 33.34 24.28 1.23
C ARG A 179 33.42 24.49 2.75
N GLY A 180 33.70 23.45 3.54
CA GLY A 180 33.79 23.52 5.00
C GLY A 180 32.45 23.71 5.71
N GLN A 181 31.31 23.59 5.01
CA GLN A 181 30.01 23.86 5.59
C GLN A 181 29.42 22.61 6.25
N LYS A 182 28.94 22.76 7.49
CA LYS A 182 28.25 21.68 8.21
C LYS A 182 26.87 21.44 7.60
N ALA A 183 26.73 20.33 6.87
CA ALA A 183 25.48 19.89 6.24
C ALA A 183 24.45 19.28 7.23
N LYS A 184 24.35 19.82 8.45
CA LYS A 184 23.44 19.34 9.50
C LYS A 184 22.61 20.50 10.04
N GLY A 185 21.32 20.24 10.29
CA GLY A 185 20.38 21.18 10.89
C GLY A 185 19.43 21.87 9.90
N PHE A 186 18.35 22.44 10.43
CA PHE A 186 17.26 23.07 9.69
C PHE A 186 17.73 24.24 8.81
N SER A 187 18.71 25.01 9.30
CA SER A 187 19.34 26.10 8.54
C SER A 187 20.18 25.63 7.33
N SER A 188 20.52 24.35 7.24
CA SER A 188 21.22 23.79 6.07
C SER A 188 20.29 23.47 4.91
N TYR A 189 18.96 23.47 5.12
CA TYR A 189 18.00 23.11 4.08
C TYR A 189 18.04 24.08 2.90
N LYS A 190 18.04 25.40 3.15
CA LYS A 190 18.09 26.43 2.10
C LYS A 190 19.28 26.25 1.14
N ARG A 191 20.44 25.85 1.67
CA ARG A 191 21.68 25.62 0.90
C ARG A 191 21.63 24.42 -0.03
N VAL A 192 20.72 23.48 0.20
CA VAL A 192 20.47 22.34 -0.69
C VAL A 192 19.26 22.62 -1.56
N ALA A 193 18.20 23.20 -1.00
CA ALA A 193 16.96 23.47 -1.68
C ALA A 193 17.10 24.52 -2.80
N ILE A 194 17.78 25.65 -2.55
CA ILE A 194 17.90 26.71 -3.57
C ILE A 194 18.63 26.21 -4.83
N PRO A 195 19.84 25.60 -4.74
CA PRO A 195 20.51 25.09 -5.94
C PRO A 195 19.74 23.94 -6.61
N LEU A 196 19.06 23.09 -5.82
CA LEU A 196 18.25 22.02 -6.36
C LEU A 196 17.04 22.56 -7.13
N LEU A 197 16.41 23.62 -6.65
CA LEU A 197 15.29 24.29 -7.33
C LEU A 197 15.77 24.94 -8.63
N GLU A 198 16.92 25.61 -8.62
CA GLU A 198 17.53 26.18 -9.82
C GLU A 198 17.83 25.10 -10.88
N GLU A 199 18.50 24.00 -10.48
CA GLU A 199 18.78 22.86 -11.37
C GLU A 199 17.49 22.21 -11.89
N SER A 200 16.46 22.09 -11.04
CA SER A 200 15.18 21.49 -11.43
C SER A 200 14.38 22.39 -12.38
N LEU A 201 14.42 23.71 -12.18
CA LEU A 201 13.77 24.69 -13.05
C LEU A 201 14.43 24.70 -14.44
N ALA A 202 15.77 24.77 -14.49
CA ALA A 202 16.51 24.68 -15.74
C ALA A 202 16.19 23.39 -16.51
N ARG A 203 16.21 22.24 -15.82
CA ARG A 203 15.84 20.95 -16.43
C ARG A 203 14.37 20.92 -16.90
N SER A 204 13.45 21.54 -16.16
CA SER A 204 12.05 21.59 -16.57
C SER A 204 11.84 22.39 -17.86
N LEU A 205 12.58 23.49 -18.03
CA LEU A 205 12.57 24.30 -19.26
C LEU A 205 13.16 23.53 -20.43
N GLU A 206 14.30 22.86 -20.24
CA GLU A 206 14.91 22.01 -21.27
C GLU A 206 13.99 20.85 -21.69
N LEU A 207 13.35 20.20 -20.71
CA LEU A 207 12.40 19.12 -20.98
C LEU A 207 11.17 19.63 -21.74
N ALA A 208 10.64 20.79 -21.37
CA ALA A 208 9.52 21.43 -22.07
C ALA A 208 9.88 21.74 -23.53
N ALA A 209 11.02 22.38 -23.77
CA ALA A 209 11.51 22.68 -25.12
C ALA A 209 11.72 21.39 -25.96
N ALA A 210 12.25 20.33 -25.34
CA ALA A 210 12.42 19.03 -25.99
C ALA A 210 11.08 18.33 -26.27
N MET A 211 10.07 18.52 -25.43
CA MET A 211 8.71 18.01 -25.65
C MET A 211 8.04 18.74 -26.82
N ASP A 212 8.11 20.07 -26.86
CA ASP A 212 7.55 20.87 -27.95
C ASP A 212 8.21 20.55 -29.30
N SER A 213 9.54 20.41 -29.31
CA SER A 213 10.31 20.03 -30.51
C SER A 213 9.91 18.64 -31.05
N ARG A 214 9.42 17.75 -30.19
CA ARG A 214 8.91 16.41 -30.56
C ARG A 214 7.42 16.42 -30.91
N GLY A 215 6.77 17.58 -30.94
CA GLY A 215 5.34 17.72 -31.22
C GLY A 215 4.45 17.19 -30.09
N TYR A 216 4.92 17.19 -28.84
CA TYR A 216 4.04 16.88 -27.72
C TYR A 216 2.90 17.91 -27.68
N ALA A 217 1.68 17.46 -27.36
CA ALA A 217 0.44 18.27 -27.35
C ALA A 217 -0.15 18.69 -28.71
N PHE A 218 0.48 18.33 -29.85
CA PHE A 218 -0.07 18.64 -31.18
C PHE A 218 -1.41 17.92 -31.48
N SER A 219 -1.64 16.73 -30.91
CA SER A 219 -2.89 15.97 -31.09
C SER A 219 -3.45 15.45 -29.77
N ARG A 220 -4.79 15.54 -29.62
CA ARG A 220 -5.54 14.90 -28.52
C ARG A 220 -5.60 13.38 -28.67
N LYS A 221 -5.53 12.86 -29.91
CA LYS A 221 -5.46 11.43 -30.18
C LYS A 221 -4.01 10.98 -30.23
N ARG A 222 -3.58 10.22 -29.22
CA ARG A 222 -2.21 9.70 -29.11
C ARG A 222 -2.17 8.18 -29.20
N SER A 223 -1.15 7.66 -29.89
CA SER A 223 -0.84 6.24 -29.88
C SER A 223 0.00 5.88 -28.63
N ARG A 224 -0.08 4.63 -28.19
CA ARG A 224 0.74 4.08 -27.09
C ARG A 224 1.78 3.15 -27.69
N TYR A 225 3.06 3.42 -27.45
CA TYR A 225 4.17 2.61 -27.99
C TYR A 225 4.21 1.17 -27.44
N ARG A 226 3.78 0.95 -26.18
CA ARG A 226 3.67 -0.38 -25.55
C ARG A 226 2.33 -0.53 -24.82
N PRO A 227 1.23 -0.80 -25.55
CA PRO A 227 -0.06 -1.00 -24.93
C PRO A 227 -0.05 -2.28 -24.09
N ILE A 228 -0.71 -2.23 -22.94
CA ILE A 228 -1.01 -3.42 -22.14
C ILE A 228 -2.46 -3.74 -22.44
N LEU A 229 -2.67 -4.85 -23.15
CA LEU A 229 -4.01 -5.27 -23.58
C LEU A 229 -4.65 -6.14 -22.51
N TRP A 230 -5.97 -6.02 -22.37
CA TRP A 230 -6.76 -6.91 -21.54
C TRP A 230 -6.90 -8.27 -22.24
N THR A 231 -6.62 -9.35 -21.52
CA THR A 231 -6.66 -10.72 -22.07
C THR A 231 -7.81 -11.53 -21.47
N SER A 232 -8.21 -12.63 -22.11
CA SER A 232 -9.27 -13.52 -21.58
C SER A 232 -8.92 -14.17 -20.24
N ARG A 233 -7.64 -14.17 -19.86
CA ARG A 233 -7.20 -14.63 -18.53
C ARG A 233 -7.51 -13.59 -17.45
N ASP A 234 -7.40 -12.31 -17.80
CA ASP A 234 -7.76 -11.20 -16.91
C ASP A 234 -9.25 -11.23 -16.59
N THR A 235 -10.11 -11.48 -17.60
CA THR A 235 -11.55 -11.64 -17.36
C THR A 235 -11.85 -12.85 -16.48
N ALA A 236 -11.21 -14.00 -16.71
CA ALA A 236 -11.43 -15.20 -15.90
C ALA A 236 -11.06 -14.98 -14.42
N ILE A 237 -9.96 -14.28 -14.14
CA ILE A 237 -9.55 -13.94 -12.77
C ILE A 237 -10.52 -12.94 -12.15
N VAL A 238 -10.89 -11.87 -12.86
CA VAL A 238 -11.85 -10.89 -12.33
C VAL A 238 -13.20 -11.56 -12.04
N LEU A 239 -13.69 -12.40 -12.95
CA LEU A 239 -14.94 -13.15 -12.76
C LEU A 239 -14.87 -14.09 -11.56
N SER A 240 -13.73 -14.73 -11.28
CA SER A 240 -13.62 -15.57 -10.08
C SER A 240 -13.75 -14.75 -8.81
N GLY A 241 -13.18 -13.54 -8.76
CA GLY A 241 -13.35 -12.61 -7.63
C GLY A 241 -14.80 -12.13 -7.48
N VAL A 242 -15.45 -11.78 -8.59
CA VAL A 242 -16.87 -11.39 -8.59
C VAL A 242 -17.77 -12.54 -8.14
N LEU A 243 -17.47 -13.77 -8.57
CA LEU A 243 -18.20 -14.96 -8.15
C LEU A 243 -18.03 -15.21 -6.64
N VAL A 244 -16.82 -15.01 -6.10
CA VAL A 244 -16.62 -15.06 -4.64
C VAL A 244 -17.48 -14.02 -3.94
N ILE A 245 -17.55 -12.78 -4.44
CA ILE A 245 -18.48 -11.77 -3.90
C ILE A 245 -19.94 -12.22 -3.96
N ALA A 246 -20.35 -12.83 -5.07
CA ALA A 246 -21.74 -13.24 -5.26
C ALA A 246 -22.15 -14.40 -4.35
N LEU A 247 -21.21 -15.25 -3.94
CA LEU A 247 -21.43 -16.38 -3.04
C LEU A 247 -21.30 -16.03 -1.56
N THR A 248 -20.83 -14.82 -1.23
CA THR A 248 -20.56 -14.35 0.15
C THR A 248 -21.50 -13.26 0.59
#